data_AF-A0A443RUZ3-F1
#
_entry.id   AF-A0A443RUZ3-F1
#
_cell.length_a   1.000
_cell.length_b   1.000
_cell.length_c   1.000
_cell.angle_alpha   90.00
_cell.angle_beta   90.00
_cell.angle_gamma   90.00
#
_symmetry.space_group_name_H-M   'P 1'
#
loop_
_entity.id
_entity.type
_entity.pdbx_description
1 polymer ?
#
loop_
_entity_poly.entity_id
_entity_poly.type
_entity_poly.pdbx_seq_one_letter_code
_entity_poly.pdbx_strand_id
1 'polypeptide(L)'
;MHKTHLLCCVAAGQHMNSTLNTNCTIKALSFSFLVDGVFQIKELTIDSLQNILKWFRDHFRYTENKSKKEESHFSDMLSSAFSLQESSVESVFTYILVCLLRSIETVSIEVRLCYAINPVPLRPKNLILSDKQRERKNATKIKNKEDVVKKGDKVTDTILISSDDEDVIAEPYSKSSGKKQRLRQFWLEVYFPTGKRWVYVDPVNGKVDDVSDIEKHTCNPLLYVFAFDNKNYVSDVTKKYNQKWTEREFRVNRVNEQWLQETLH
;
A
#
# COMPACT_ATOMS: atom_id res chain seq x y z
N MET A 1 -6.78 -19.19 -8.06
CA MET A 1 -6.57 -18.44 -6.80
C MET A 1 -5.92 -17.08 -7.02
N HIS A 2 -4.67 -16.97 -7.50
CA HIS A 2 -4.01 -15.66 -7.69
C HIS A 2 -4.81 -14.67 -8.55
N LYS A 3 -5.17 -15.04 -9.79
CA LYS A 3 -5.96 -14.20 -10.71
C LYS A 3 -7.28 -13.74 -10.08
N THR A 4 -8.02 -14.67 -9.47
CA THR A 4 -9.28 -14.38 -8.80
C THR A 4 -9.10 -13.38 -7.65
N HIS A 5 -8.12 -13.60 -6.78
CA HIS A 5 -7.86 -12.67 -5.66
C HIS A 5 -7.44 -11.29 -6.18
N LEU A 6 -6.58 -11.23 -7.20
CA LEU A 6 -6.19 -9.99 -7.86
C LEU A 6 -7.42 -9.21 -8.38
N LEU A 7 -8.33 -9.90 -9.07
CA LEU A 7 -9.56 -9.29 -9.58
C LEU A 7 -10.50 -8.83 -8.47
N CYS A 8 -10.65 -9.60 -7.40
CA CYS A 8 -11.42 -9.18 -6.23
C CYS A 8 -10.83 -7.90 -5.60
N CYS A 9 -9.51 -7.80 -5.50
CA CYS A 9 -8.87 -6.59 -4.98
C CYS A 9 -9.01 -5.39 -5.94
N VAL A 10 -8.91 -5.60 -7.25
CA VAL A 10 -9.15 -4.53 -8.25
C VAL A 10 -10.59 -4.06 -8.18
N ALA A 11 -11.56 -4.97 -8.16
CA ALA A 11 -12.98 -4.65 -8.02
C ALA A 11 -13.27 -3.92 -6.70
N ALA A 12 -12.63 -4.31 -5.60
CA ALA A 12 -12.70 -3.59 -4.33
C ALA A 12 -12.14 -2.16 -4.45
N GLY A 13 -11.02 -1.98 -5.16
CA GLY A 13 -10.47 -0.66 -5.47
C GLY A 13 -11.41 0.22 -6.30
N GLN A 14 -12.05 -0.34 -7.33
CA GLN A 14 -13.07 0.35 -8.14
C GLN A 14 -14.30 0.71 -7.29
N HIS A 15 -14.77 -0.19 -6.44
CA HIS A 15 -15.90 0.09 -5.55
C HIS A 15 -15.57 1.23 -4.57
N MET A 16 -14.37 1.21 -4.00
CA MET A 16 -13.89 2.27 -3.10
C MET A 16 -13.82 3.61 -3.83
N ASN A 17 -13.14 3.65 -4.99
CA ASN A 17 -13.00 4.87 -5.79
C ASN A 17 -14.35 5.41 -6.28
N SER A 18 -15.27 4.52 -6.70
CA SER A 18 -16.64 4.91 -7.02
C SER A 18 -17.34 5.54 -5.83
N THR A 19 -17.18 4.99 -4.62
CA THR A 19 -17.81 5.53 -3.40
C THR A 19 -17.30 6.93 -3.08
N LEU A 20 -15.99 7.20 -3.25
CA LEU A 20 -15.41 8.54 -3.11
C LEU A 20 -16.03 9.55 -4.10
N ASN A 21 -16.45 9.07 -5.28
CA ASN A 21 -17.02 9.88 -6.35
C ASN A 21 -18.55 9.95 -6.37
N THR A 22 -19.29 9.10 -5.67
CA THR A 22 -20.76 9.07 -5.74
C THR A 22 -21.45 9.42 -4.45
N ASN A 23 -20.80 9.23 -3.29
CA ASN A 23 -21.41 9.52 -2.00
C ASN A 23 -21.61 11.03 -1.82
N CYS A 24 -22.87 11.46 -1.75
CA CYS A 24 -23.25 12.86 -1.64
C CYS A 24 -22.78 13.51 -0.33
N THR A 25 -22.82 12.78 0.78
CA THR A 25 -22.36 13.26 2.09
C THR A 25 -20.87 13.56 2.07
N ILE A 26 -20.06 12.63 1.56
CA ILE A 26 -18.60 12.81 1.46
C ILE A 26 -18.27 14.00 0.54
N LYS A 27 -18.97 14.14 -0.59
CA LYS A 27 -18.82 15.30 -1.47
C LYS A 27 -19.18 16.60 -0.76
N ALA A 28 -20.34 16.68 -0.13
CA ALA A 28 -20.80 17.88 0.56
C ALA A 28 -19.82 18.30 1.67
N LEU A 29 -19.34 17.33 2.46
CA LEU A 29 -18.29 17.57 3.46
C LEU A 29 -17.02 18.10 2.80
N SER A 30 -16.53 17.45 1.74
CA SER A 30 -15.32 17.89 1.01
C SER A 30 -15.48 19.32 0.49
N PHE A 31 -16.62 19.66 -0.10
CA PHE A 31 -16.91 21.01 -0.57
C PHE A 31 -16.95 22.03 0.57
N SER A 32 -17.54 21.68 1.72
CA SER A 32 -17.65 22.61 2.86
C SER A 32 -16.28 23.14 3.34
N PHE A 33 -15.21 22.36 3.18
CA PHE A 33 -13.84 22.76 3.51
C PHE A 33 -13.18 23.68 2.46
N LEU A 34 -13.77 23.82 1.28
CA LEU A 34 -13.20 24.57 0.15
C LEU A 34 -13.95 25.90 -0.14
N VAL A 35 -15.09 26.15 0.52
CA VAL A 35 -16.00 27.28 0.24
C VAL A 35 -15.35 28.65 0.42
N ASP A 36 -14.37 28.78 1.32
CA ASP A 36 -13.78 30.09 1.68
C ASP A 36 -12.73 30.60 0.67
N GLY A 37 -12.71 30.09 -0.56
CA GLY A 37 -11.75 30.52 -1.58
C GLY A 37 -10.30 30.13 -1.26
N VAL A 38 -10.11 29.13 -0.40
CA VAL A 38 -8.81 28.60 0.04
C VAL A 38 -7.88 28.32 -1.14
N PHE A 39 -8.45 27.92 -2.29
CA PHE A 39 -7.71 27.58 -3.50
C PHE A 39 -8.22 28.34 -4.74
N GLN A 40 -7.81 29.60 -4.88
CA GLN A 40 -7.89 30.33 -6.16
C GLN A 40 -6.69 29.97 -7.05
N ILE A 41 -6.64 28.71 -7.47
CA ILE A 41 -5.57 28.21 -8.33
C ILE A 41 -5.98 28.45 -9.78
N LYS A 42 -5.14 29.17 -10.54
CA LYS A 42 -5.34 29.37 -12.00
C LYS A 42 -4.75 28.21 -12.81
N GLU A 43 -3.61 27.70 -12.38
CA GLU A 43 -2.90 26.58 -13.00
C GLU A 43 -2.33 25.68 -11.89
N LEU A 44 -2.45 24.37 -12.09
CA LEU A 44 -1.89 23.38 -11.18
C LEU A 44 -0.39 23.23 -11.44
N THR A 45 0.44 23.74 -10.53
CA THR A 45 1.90 23.64 -10.53
C THR A 45 2.36 22.77 -9.36
N ILE A 46 3.61 22.32 -9.37
CA ILE A 46 4.15 21.51 -8.27
C ILE A 46 4.10 22.31 -6.96
N ASP A 47 4.41 23.60 -7.02
CA ASP A 47 4.36 24.50 -5.85
C ASP A 47 2.93 24.65 -5.32
N SER A 48 1.92 24.78 -6.20
CA SER A 48 0.53 24.88 -5.75
C SER A 48 0.05 23.56 -5.13
N LEU A 49 0.46 22.41 -5.67
CA LEU A 49 0.18 21.10 -5.06
C LEU A 49 0.88 20.92 -3.70
N GLN A 50 2.13 21.38 -3.55
CA GLN A 50 2.82 21.39 -2.27
C GLN A 50 2.12 22.30 -1.24
N ASN A 51 1.63 23.46 -1.68
CA ASN A 51 0.86 24.36 -0.81
C ASN A 51 -0.48 23.74 -0.38
N ILE A 52 -1.21 23.08 -1.30
CA ILE A 52 -2.43 22.33 -0.96
C ILE A 52 -2.10 21.23 0.06
N LEU A 53 -1.03 20.46 -0.17
CA LEU A 53 -0.63 19.37 0.71
C LEU A 53 -0.22 19.87 2.10
N LYS A 54 0.47 21.01 2.16
CA LYS A 54 0.81 21.68 3.42
C LYS A 54 -0.45 22.11 4.16
N TRP A 55 -1.35 22.84 3.49
CA TRP A 55 -2.64 23.23 4.06
C TRP A 55 -3.42 22.01 4.57
N PHE A 56 -3.47 20.94 3.80
CA PHE A 56 -4.17 19.71 4.16
C PHE A 56 -3.63 19.12 5.47
N ARG A 57 -2.30 19.07 5.64
CA ARG A 57 -1.68 18.54 6.86
C ARG A 57 -1.79 19.48 8.07
N ASP A 58 -1.99 20.77 7.83
CA ASP A 58 -2.25 21.76 8.89
C ASP A 58 -3.71 21.68 9.38
N HIS A 59 -4.65 21.31 8.50
CA HIS A 59 -6.09 21.22 8.82
C HIS A 59 -6.52 19.82 9.25
N PHE A 60 -5.95 18.78 8.64
CA PHE A 60 -6.25 17.39 8.95
C PHE A 60 -5.08 16.72 9.66
N ARG A 61 -5.36 16.15 10.83
CA ARG A 61 -4.34 15.48 11.65
C ARG A 61 -4.32 13.97 11.42
N TYR A 62 -3.17 13.44 11.02
CA TYR A 62 -2.93 12.00 11.05
C TYR A 62 -2.27 11.59 12.37
N THR A 63 -2.88 10.64 13.09
CA THR A 63 -2.32 10.08 14.34
C THR A 63 -2.17 8.58 14.21
N GLU A 64 -0.93 8.08 14.18
CA GLU A 64 -0.68 6.64 14.04
C GLU A 64 -1.23 5.87 15.27
N ASN A 65 -2.36 5.18 15.10
CA ASN A 65 -2.92 4.34 16.14
C ASN A 65 -2.42 2.90 16.00
N LYS A 66 -1.85 2.38 17.09
CA LYS A 66 -1.30 1.01 17.17
C LYS A 66 -2.35 -0.04 17.53
N SER A 67 -3.55 0.37 17.95
CA SER A 67 -4.59 -0.59 18.30
C SER A 67 -5.26 -1.14 17.03
N LYS A 68 -5.50 -2.45 17.02
CA LYS A 68 -6.34 -3.10 16.02
C LYS A 68 -7.77 -3.03 16.50
N LYS A 69 -8.58 -2.22 15.85
CA LYS A 69 -10.00 -2.50 15.53
C LYS A 69 -10.59 -1.26 14.88
N GLU A 70 -11.21 -1.45 13.72
CA GLU A 70 -12.33 -0.64 13.29
C GLU A 70 -13.15 -1.50 12.31
N GLU A 71 -14.32 -1.94 12.79
CA GLU A 71 -15.34 -2.70 12.05
C GLU A 71 -16.51 -1.76 11.67
N SER A 72 -16.23 -0.50 11.40
CA SER A 72 -17.24 0.44 10.91
C SER A 72 -17.25 0.45 9.38
N HIS A 73 -18.41 0.82 8.81
CA HIS A 73 -18.53 0.95 7.38
C HIS A 73 -17.60 2.06 6.88
N PHE A 74 -16.97 1.83 5.72
CA PHE A 74 -15.96 2.73 5.15
C PHE A 74 -16.44 4.19 5.04
N SER A 75 -17.68 4.39 4.59
CA SER A 75 -18.30 5.72 4.44
C SER A 75 -18.39 6.47 5.76
N ASP A 76 -18.63 5.76 6.85
CA ASP A 76 -18.86 6.34 8.16
C ASP A 76 -17.52 6.76 8.76
N MET A 77 -16.48 5.92 8.61
CA MET A 77 -15.11 6.30 8.97
C MET A 77 -14.66 7.56 8.24
N LEU A 78 -14.90 7.63 6.93
CA LEU A 78 -14.50 8.80 6.14
C LEU A 78 -15.31 10.04 6.53
N SER A 79 -16.62 9.91 6.74
CA SER A 79 -17.48 11.03 7.17
C SER A 79 -17.10 11.54 8.56
N SER A 80 -16.84 10.64 9.51
CA SER A 80 -16.33 11.00 10.84
C SER A 80 -14.97 11.66 10.77
N ALA A 81 -14.06 11.17 9.91
CA ALA A 81 -12.74 11.75 9.76
C ALA A 81 -12.78 13.16 9.13
N PHE A 82 -13.72 13.42 8.21
CA PHE A 82 -13.99 14.78 7.72
C PHE A 82 -14.50 15.69 8.83
N SER A 83 -15.50 15.26 9.60
CA SER A 83 -16.10 16.07 10.68
C SER A 83 -15.11 16.37 11.81
N LEU A 84 -14.27 15.40 12.18
CA LEU A 84 -13.27 15.54 13.25
C LEU A 84 -11.94 16.13 12.76
N GLN A 85 -11.75 16.23 11.44
CA GLN A 85 -10.51 16.67 10.79
C GLN A 85 -9.30 15.86 11.26
N GLU A 86 -9.50 14.57 11.53
CA GLU A 86 -8.42 13.68 11.93
C GLU A 86 -8.67 12.26 11.47
N SER A 87 -7.60 11.49 11.31
CA SER A 87 -7.70 10.07 11.06
C SER A 87 -6.54 9.32 11.68
N SER A 88 -6.84 8.13 12.19
CA SER A 88 -5.81 7.17 12.60
C SER A 88 -5.51 6.09 11.55
N VAL A 89 -6.33 6.06 10.50
CA VAL A 89 -6.24 5.08 9.42
C VAL A 89 -5.63 5.76 8.20
N GLU A 90 -4.46 5.27 7.79
CA GLU A 90 -3.65 5.86 6.70
C GLU A 90 -4.42 5.98 5.38
N SER A 91 -5.21 4.95 5.05
CA SER A 91 -6.03 4.94 3.84
C SER A 91 -7.15 5.98 3.92
N VAL A 92 -7.84 6.12 5.05
CA VAL A 92 -8.87 7.15 5.25
C VAL A 92 -8.27 8.54 5.10
N PHE A 93 -7.12 8.81 5.73
CA PHE A 93 -6.41 10.08 5.56
C PHE A 93 -6.06 10.36 4.10
N THR A 94 -5.66 9.34 3.35
CA THR A 94 -5.39 9.43 1.91
C THR A 94 -6.66 9.78 1.12
N TYR A 95 -7.78 9.14 1.45
CA TYR A 95 -9.05 9.38 0.76
C TYR A 95 -9.61 10.77 1.00
N ILE A 96 -9.40 11.35 2.19
CA ILE A 96 -9.79 12.75 2.45
C ILE A 96 -9.13 13.67 1.42
N LEU A 97 -7.80 13.54 1.20
CA LEU A 97 -7.10 14.35 0.20
C LEU A 97 -7.60 14.08 -1.22
N VAL A 98 -7.91 12.83 -1.58
CA VAL A 98 -8.50 12.49 -2.89
C VAL A 98 -9.81 13.25 -3.09
N CYS A 99 -10.71 13.20 -2.11
CA CYS A 99 -12.01 13.86 -2.19
C CYS A 99 -11.87 15.39 -2.24
N LEU A 100 -11.00 15.98 -1.43
CA LEU A 100 -10.72 17.42 -1.46
C LEU A 100 -10.20 17.89 -2.82
N LEU A 101 -9.17 17.22 -3.36
CA LEU A 101 -8.61 17.59 -4.67
C LEU A 101 -9.63 17.45 -5.81
N ARG A 102 -10.51 16.45 -5.74
CA ARG A 102 -11.59 16.25 -6.73
C ARG A 102 -12.74 17.26 -6.57
N SER A 103 -12.90 17.86 -5.40
CA SER A 103 -13.91 18.90 -5.12
C SER A 103 -13.43 20.32 -5.43
N ILE A 104 -12.19 20.53 -5.85
CA ILE A 104 -11.73 21.84 -6.31
C ILE A 104 -12.34 22.13 -7.68
N GLU A 105 -13.22 23.13 -7.76
CA GLU A 105 -13.94 23.48 -9.01
C GLU A 105 -13.19 24.51 -9.88
N THR A 106 -12.27 25.27 -9.31
CA THR A 106 -11.53 26.33 -10.03
C THR A 106 -10.65 25.78 -11.15
N VAL A 107 -10.14 24.55 -10.98
CA VAL A 107 -9.35 23.82 -11.97
C VAL A 107 -9.81 22.37 -11.96
N SER A 108 -10.00 21.76 -13.14
CA SER A 108 -10.26 20.32 -13.23
C SER A 108 -8.98 19.55 -12.91
N ILE A 109 -8.88 19.05 -11.67
CA ILE A 109 -7.74 18.24 -11.22
C ILE A 109 -8.08 16.76 -11.46
N GLU A 110 -7.31 16.09 -12.32
CA GLU A 110 -7.39 14.64 -12.47
C GLU A 110 -6.53 13.97 -11.39
N VAL A 111 -7.18 13.14 -10.56
CA VAL A 111 -6.57 12.48 -9.41
C VAL A 111 -6.81 10.98 -9.49
N ARG A 112 -5.74 10.20 -9.44
CA ARG A 112 -5.80 8.76 -9.32
C ARG A 112 -5.56 8.34 -7.88
N LEU A 113 -6.42 7.46 -7.38
CA LEU A 113 -6.13 6.69 -6.18
C LEU A 113 -5.27 5.49 -6.60
N CYS A 114 -4.05 5.39 -6.10
CA CYS A 114 -3.19 4.24 -6.34
C CYS A 114 -3.33 3.23 -5.21
N TYR A 115 -3.37 1.95 -5.57
CA TYR A 115 -3.50 0.83 -4.64
C TYR A 115 -2.40 -0.21 -4.90
N ALA A 116 -1.50 -0.38 -3.94
CA ALA A 116 -0.55 -1.49 -3.89
C ALA A 116 -1.28 -2.77 -3.44
N ILE A 117 -1.57 -3.63 -4.42
CA ILE A 117 -2.26 -4.90 -4.16
C ILE A 117 -1.22 -5.99 -3.89
N ASN A 118 -1.44 -6.73 -2.80
CA ASN A 118 -0.64 -7.90 -2.46
C ASN A 118 -1.51 -9.17 -2.56
N PRO A 119 -1.79 -9.67 -3.79
CA PRO A 119 -2.59 -10.88 -3.96
C PRO A 119 -1.83 -12.11 -3.44
N VAL A 120 -2.53 -13.22 -3.28
CA VAL A 120 -1.89 -14.49 -2.87
C VAL A 120 -0.82 -14.86 -3.89
N PRO A 121 0.41 -15.28 -3.51
CA PRO A 121 1.50 -15.47 -4.47
C PRO A 121 1.10 -16.36 -5.65
N LEU A 122 1.49 -15.97 -6.87
CA LEU A 122 1.22 -16.77 -8.08
C LEU A 122 1.95 -18.12 -8.03
N ARG A 123 3.16 -18.11 -7.47
CA ARG A 123 4.03 -19.27 -7.29
C ARG A 123 4.43 -19.37 -5.82
N PRO A 124 3.57 -19.93 -4.96
CA PRO A 124 3.88 -20.08 -3.55
C PRO A 124 5.09 -21.01 -3.39
N LYS A 125 6.12 -20.54 -2.72
CA LYS A 125 7.23 -21.37 -2.25
C LYS A 125 6.83 -21.88 -0.86
N ASN A 126 6.96 -23.18 -0.60
CA ASN A 126 6.57 -23.85 0.65
C ASN A 126 5.06 -24.14 0.80
N LEU A 127 4.43 -24.70 -0.24
CA LEU A 127 3.16 -25.38 -0.05
C LEU A 127 3.37 -26.58 0.88
N ILE A 128 2.54 -26.69 1.93
CA ILE A 128 2.39 -27.75 2.93
C ILE A 128 3.44 -28.87 2.79
N LEU A 129 4.37 -28.95 3.75
CA LEU A 129 5.26 -30.11 3.89
C LEU A 129 4.41 -31.38 3.82
N SER A 130 4.73 -32.29 2.89
CA SER A 130 4.07 -33.60 2.87
C SER A 130 4.24 -34.29 4.23
N ASP A 131 3.35 -35.21 4.59
CA ASP A 131 3.45 -35.91 5.88
C ASP A 131 4.81 -36.58 6.06
N LYS A 132 5.40 -37.11 4.97
CA LYS A 132 6.79 -37.61 4.92
C LYS A 132 7.84 -36.55 5.25
N GLN A 133 7.66 -35.31 4.83
CA GLN A 133 8.57 -34.21 5.15
C GLN A 133 8.39 -33.71 6.60
N ARG A 134 7.18 -33.78 7.16
CA ARG A 134 6.90 -33.54 8.58
C ARG A 134 7.55 -34.60 9.47
N GLU A 135 7.44 -35.89 9.10
CA GLU A 135 8.08 -37.01 9.82
C GLU A 135 9.60 -36.88 9.82
N ARG A 136 10.20 -36.52 8.68
CA ARG A 136 11.65 -36.25 8.59
C ARG A 136 12.08 -35.09 9.48
N LYS A 137 11.36 -33.95 9.46
CA LYS A 137 11.68 -32.81 10.34
C LYS A 137 11.53 -33.16 11.83
N ASN A 138 10.55 -33.98 12.19
CA ASN A 138 10.37 -34.44 13.58
C ASN A 138 11.46 -35.43 14.02
N ALA A 139 11.89 -36.34 13.14
CA ALA A 139 12.99 -37.27 13.43
C ALA A 139 14.34 -36.53 13.62
N THR A 140 14.62 -35.49 12.84
CA THR A 140 15.85 -34.68 13.01
C THR A 140 15.81 -33.85 14.30
N LYS A 141 14.62 -33.35 14.70
CA LYS A 141 14.44 -32.60 15.95
C LYS A 141 14.61 -33.45 17.21
N ILE A 142 14.27 -34.74 17.14
CA ILE A 142 14.44 -35.69 18.25
C ILE A 142 15.93 -36.03 18.43
N LYS A 143 16.66 -36.30 17.33
CA LYS A 143 18.11 -36.55 17.38
C LYS A 143 18.90 -35.38 17.98
N ASN A 144 18.60 -34.14 17.57
CA ASN A 144 19.29 -32.96 18.09
C ASN A 144 18.99 -32.68 19.57
N LYS A 145 17.85 -33.15 20.11
CA LYS A 145 17.55 -33.04 21.55
C LYS A 145 18.31 -34.07 22.39
N GLU A 146 18.60 -35.24 21.86
CA GLU A 146 19.37 -36.28 22.57
C GLU A 146 20.87 -35.93 22.66
N ASP A 147 21.42 -35.22 21.68
CA ASP A 147 22.83 -34.80 21.68
C ASP A 147 23.12 -33.61 22.60
N VAL A 148 22.14 -32.72 22.83
CA VAL A 148 22.31 -31.53 23.70
C VAL A 148 22.24 -31.87 25.20
N VAL A 149 21.54 -32.95 25.59
CA VAL A 149 21.38 -33.33 27.00
C VAL A 149 22.61 -34.05 27.57
N LYS A 150 23.60 -34.43 26.74
CA LYS A 150 24.78 -35.22 27.18
C LYS A 150 26.07 -34.44 27.46
N LYS A 151 26.11 -33.11 27.38
CA LYS A 151 27.31 -32.33 27.74
C LYS A 151 26.99 -31.13 28.63
N GLY A 152 27.17 -31.31 29.94
CA GLY A 152 27.26 -30.24 30.92
C GLY A 152 28.71 -29.76 31.11
N ASP A 153 28.83 -28.47 31.43
CA ASP A 153 29.96 -27.70 31.99
C ASP A 153 31.21 -27.40 31.14
N LYS A 154 31.25 -26.17 30.57
CA LYS A 154 32.19 -25.06 30.91
C LYS A 154 32.16 -23.94 29.86
N VAL A 155 32.21 -22.69 30.33
CA VAL A 155 32.31 -21.46 29.54
C VAL A 155 33.74 -21.24 29.04
N THR A 156 33.93 -20.98 27.74
CA THR A 156 34.97 -20.08 27.20
C THR A 156 34.57 -19.58 25.81
N ASP A 157 34.73 -18.27 25.57
CA ASP A 157 34.63 -17.61 24.28
C ASP A 157 35.55 -18.25 23.23
N THR A 158 34.98 -18.74 22.13
CA THR A 158 35.66 -18.87 20.84
C THR A 158 34.60 -18.82 19.74
N ILE A 159 34.73 -17.85 18.85
CA ILE A 159 33.96 -17.71 17.61
C ILE A 159 34.17 -18.98 16.78
N LEU A 160 33.14 -19.82 16.69
CA LEU A 160 33.06 -20.91 15.71
C LEU A 160 31.91 -20.60 14.75
N ILE A 161 32.31 -20.19 13.55
CA ILE A 161 31.45 -20.03 12.39
C ILE A 161 30.90 -21.42 12.05
N SER A 162 29.62 -21.64 12.36
CA SER A 162 28.83 -22.75 11.82
C SER A 162 27.64 -22.13 11.09
N SER A 163 27.71 -22.19 9.77
CA SER A 163 26.56 -22.06 8.87
C SER A 163 25.52 -23.10 9.27
N ASP A 164 24.26 -22.68 9.43
CA ASP A 164 23.05 -23.42 9.00
C ASP A 164 21.77 -22.71 9.46
N ASP A 165 21.09 -22.14 8.48
CA ASP A 165 19.63 -22.16 8.26
C ASP A 165 18.71 -22.14 9.50
N GLU A 166 18.48 -20.93 10.03
CA GLU A 166 17.24 -20.65 10.77
C GLU A 166 16.06 -20.57 9.79
N ASP A 167 15.43 -21.72 9.63
CA ASP A 167 14.22 -21.96 8.85
C ASP A 167 13.00 -21.38 9.60
N VAL A 168 12.89 -20.06 9.60
CA VAL A 168 11.75 -19.35 10.18
C VAL A 168 10.70 -19.17 9.11
N ILE A 169 9.48 -19.61 9.43
CA ILE A 169 8.26 -19.38 8.65
C ILE A 169 8.27 -17.93 8.16
N ALA A 170 8.64 -17.75 6.90
CA ALA A 170 8.57 -16.48 6.23
C ALA A 170 7.09 -16.20 5.96
N GLU A 171 6.41 -15.60 6.95
CA GLU A 171 5.45 -14.57 6.59
C GLU A 171 6.20 -13.57 5.69
N PRO A 172 5.61 -13.02 4.61
CA PRO A 172 6.31 -12.14 3.67
C PRO A 172 6.72 -10.78 4.28
N TYR A 173 6.70 -10.65 5.61
CA TYR A 173 7.24 -9.53 6.33
C TYR A 173 8.71 -9.83 6.65
N SER A 174 9.61 -9.11 5.98
CA SER A 174 11.02 -9.04 6.31
C SER A 174 11.21 -8.94 7.83
N LYS A 175 11.93 -9.90 8.41
CA LYS A 175 12.40 -9.81 9.80
C LYS A 175 13.47 -8.73 9.90
N SER A 176 13.05 -7.49 10.08
CA SER A 176 13.88 -6.47 10.73
C SER A 176 13.43 -6.37 12.18
N SER A 177 14.37 -6.49 13.12
CA SER A 177 14.22 -6.22 14.55
C SER A 177 14.01 -4.72 14.82
N GLY A 178 12.97 -4.15 14.22
CA GLY A 178 12.50 -2.78 14.37
C GLY A 178 10.98 -2.75 14.53
N LYS A 179 10.42 -1.62 15.00
CA LYS A 179 8.97 -1.40 15.12
C LYS A 179 8.27 -1.91 13.85
N LYS A 180 7.30 -2.82 13.97
CA LYS A 180 6.47 -3.30 12.83
C LYS A 180 5.72 -2.10 12.23
N GLN A 181 6.31 -1.43 11.25
CA GLN A 181 5.69 -0.35 10.51
C GLN A 181 4.54 -0.93 9.68
N ARG A 182 3.36 -0.28 9.69
CA ARG A 182 2.25 -0.71 8.84
C ARG A 182 2.63 -0.46 7.39
N LEU A 183 2.31 -1.42 6.52
CA LEU A 183 2.56 -1.26 5.10
C LEU A 183 1.56 -0.29 4.49
N ARG A 184 2.09 0.66 3.72
CA ARG A 184 1.34 1.58 2.88
C ARG A 184 0.66 0.82 1.75
N GLN A 185 -0.64 1.04 1.63
CA GLN A 185 -1.45 0.44 0.58
C GLN A 185 -1.93 1.47 -0.43
N PHE A 186 -2.18 2.71 0.00
CA PHE A 186 -2.78 3.75 -0.83
C PHE A 186 -1.94 5.02 -0.87
N TRP A 187 -1.98 5.70 -2.01
CA TRP A 187 -1.44 7.04 -2.25
C TRP A 187 -2.15 7.67 -3.44
N LEU A 188 -1.78 8.89 -3.81
CA LEU A 188 -2.40 9.58 -4.94
C LEU A 188 -1.40 9.79 -6.07
N GLU A 189 -1.92 9.82 -7.30
CA GLU A 189 -1.28 10.53 -8.40
C GLU A 189 -2.14 11.69 -8.86
N VAL A 190 -1.51 12.81 -9.19
CA VAL A 190 -2.17 13.99 -9.73
C VAL A 190 -1.63 14.25 -11.13
N TYR A 191 -2.51 14.45 -12.11
CA TYR A 191 -2.09 14.72 -13.49
C TYR A 191 -1.71 16.19 -13.68
N PHE A 192 -0.57 16.42 -14.31
CA PHE A 192 -0.08 17.75 -14.67
C PHE A 192 -0.12 17.92 -16.19
N PRO A 193 -1.04 18.74 -16.74
CA PRO A 193 -1.18 18.94 -18.18
C PRO A 193 0.10 19.47 -18.85
N THR A 194 0.78 20.44 -18.21
CA THR A 194 1.98 21.10 -18.73
C THR A 194 3.13 20.11 -18.96
N GLY A 195 3.26 19.09 -18.10
CA GLY A 195 4.27 18.03 -18.21
C GLY A 195 3.76 16.72 -18.80
N LYS A 196 2.45 16.62 -19.10
CA LYS A 196 1.74 15.39 -19.52
C LYS A 196 2.11 14.16 -18.67
N ARG A 197 2.18 14.34 -17.36
CA ARG A 197 2.66 13.31 -16.43
C ARG A 197 1.83 13.23 -15.17
N TRP A 198 1.83 12.05 -14.57
CA TRP A 198 1.27 11.79 -13.26
C TRP A 198 2.34 11.99 -12.18
N VAL A 199 2.05 12.82 -11.19
CA VAL A 199 2.93 13.15 -10.06
C VAL A 199 2.48 12.38 -8.83
N TYR A 200 3.43 11.71 -8.15
CA TYR A 200 3.16 11.00 -6.90
C TYR A 200 2.90 11.97 -5.75
N VAL A 201 1.93 11.67 -4.89
CA VAL A 201 1.62 12.45 -3.68
C VAL A 201 1.43 11.54 -2.48
N ASP A 202 2.16 11.82 -1.40
CA ASP A 202 2.05 11.19 -0.10
C ASP A 202 1.40 12.16 0.90
N PRO A 203 0.12 11.96 1.26
CA PRO A 203 -0.57 12.81 2.22
C PRO A 203 0.03 12.75 3.62
N VAL A 204 0.52 11.58 4.03
CA VAL A 204 0.97 11.28 5.39
C VAL A 204 2.33 11.94 5.66
N ASN A 205 3.28 11.71 4.76
CA ASN A 205 4.64 12.24 4.90
C ASN A 205 4.80 13.63 4.26
N GLY A 206 3.79 14.13 3.53
CA GLY A 206 3.85 15.43 2.87
C GLY A 206 4.79 15.47 1.67
N LYS A 207 4.99 14.33 0.98
CA LYS A 207 5.87 14.25 -0.19
C LYS A 207 5.11 14.50 -1.49
N VAL A 208 5.76 15.20 -2.40
CA VAL A 208 5.30 15.42 -3.77
C VAL A 208 6.43 15.06 -4.72
N ASP A 209 6.15 14.25 -5.73
CA ASP A 209 7.07 13.85 -6.80
C ASP A 209 8.32 13.06 -6.35
N ASP A 210 8.32 12.50 -5.13
CA ASP A 210 9.38 11.62 -4.63
C ASP A 210 8.85 10.20 -4.41
N VAL A 211 9.28 9.26 -5.25
CA VAL A 211 8.91 7.83 -5.17
C VAL A 211 10.00 6.96 -4.54
N SER A 212 11.10 7.54 -4.07
CA SER A 212 12.36 6.83 -3.78
C SER A 212 12.28 5.80 -2.65
N ASP A 213 11.31 5.94 -1.75
CA ASP A 213 11.13 5.07 -0.58
C ASP A 213 9.84 4.27 -0.60
N ILE A 214 9.06 4.31 -1.69
CA ILE A 214 7.78 3.60 -1.75
C ILE A 214 7.95 2.09 -1.56
N GLU A 215 8.94 1.47 -2.24
CA GLU A 215 9.21 0.03 -2.15
C GLU A 215 9.62 -0.42 -0.74
N LYS A 216 10.07 0.50 0.12
CA LYS A 216 10.44 0.21 1.52
C LYS A 216 9.22 0.14 2.44
N HIS A 217 8.14 0.81 2.06
CA HIS A 217 6.96 0.99 2.90
C HIS A 217 5.73 0.24 2.38
N THR A 218 5.79 -0.38 1.20
CA THR A 218 4.71 -1.19 0.62
C THR A 218 4.95 -2.69 0.81
N CYS A 219 4.07 -3.52 0.26
CA CYS A 219 4.35 -4.96 0.13
C CYS A 219 5.66 -5.20 -0.63
N ASN A 220 6.38 -6.23 -0.22
CA ASN A 220 7.61 -6.69 -0.86
C ASN A 220 7.47 -8.19 -1.19
N PRO A 221 7.52 -8.59 -2.47
CA PRO A 221 7.70 -7.75 -3.65
C PRO A 221 6.46 -6.92 -4.03
N LEU A 222 6.68 -5.68 -4.49
CA LEU A 222 5.62 -4.80 -5.01
C LEU A 222 5.26 -5.20 -6.45
N LEU A 223 4.35 -6.16 -6.61
CA LEU A 223 4.03 -6.75 -7.93
C LEU A 223 2.88 -6.07 -8.67
N TYR A 224 1.98 -5.39 -7.96
CA TYR A 224 0.79 -4.78 -8.55
C TYR A 224 0.47 -3.46 -7.89
N VAL A 225 0.49 -2.40 -8.69
CA VAL A 225 -0.05 -1.10 -8.36
C VAL A 225 -1.07 -0.72 -9.42
N PHE A 226 -2.33 -0.59 -9.00
CA PHE A 226 -3.39 -0.09 -9.87
C PHE A 226 -3.81 1.30 -9.47
N ALA A 227 -4.05 2.14 -10.47
CA ALA A 227 -4.49 3.51 -10.30
C ALA A 227 -5.94 3.65 -10.78
N PHE A 228 -6.79 4.24 -9.95
CA PHE A 228 -8.22 4.45 -10.20
C PHE A 228 -8.50 5.95 -10.36
N ASP A 229 -8.91 6.39 -11.54
CA ASP A 229 -9.09 7.82 -11.83
C ASP A 229 -10.46 8.38 -11.42
N ASN A 230 -10.70 9.67 -11.68
CA ASN A 230 -11.98 10.34 -11.39
C ASN A 230 -13.19 9.70 -12.09
N LYS A 231 -12.97 8.99 -13.21
CA LYS A 231 -14.00 8.33 -14.01
C LYS A 231 -14.12 6.83 -13.70
N ASN A 232 -13.38 6.36 -12.70
CA ASN A 232 -13.31 4.97 -12.27
C ASN A 232 -12.64 4.01 -13.27
N TYR A 233 -11.87 4.54 -14.24
CA TYR A 233 -10.99 3.71 -15.06
C TYR A 233 -9.79 3.23 -14.24
N VAL A 234 -9.31 2.04 -14.59
CA VAL A 234 -8.18 1.38 -13.93
C VAL A 234 -6.97 1.37 -14.85
N SER A 235 -5.79 1.62 -14.31
CA SER A 235 -4.53 1.48 -15.05
C SER A 235 -3.50 0.74 -14.21
N ASP A 236 -2.76 -0.19 -14.81
CA ASP A 236 -1.56 -0.76 -14.19
C ASP A 236 -0.41 0.25 -14.25
N VAL A 237 -0.03 0.79 -13.10
CA VAL A 237 1.03 1.79 -12.96
C VAL A 237 2.27 1.22 -12.27
N THR A 238 2.33 -0.10 -12.08
CA THR A 238 3.40 -0.78 -11.33
C THR A 238 4.80 -0.45 -11.85
N LYS A 239 4.97 -0.27 -13.17
CA LYS A 239 6.25 0.09 -13.80
C LYS A 239 6.88 1.35 -13.19
N LYS A 240 6.08 2.31 -12.74
CA LYS A 240 6.56 3.56 -12.12
C LYS A 240 7.14 3.33 -10.72
N TYR A 241 6.66 2.31 -10.02
CA TYR A 241 6.91 2.09 -8.59
C TYR A 241 7.81 0.90 -8.30
N ASN A 242 8.13 0.07 -9.29
CA ASN A 242 9.03 -1.07 -9.12
C ASN A 242 10.23 -0.95 -10.06
N GLN A 243 11.43 -0.75 -9.49
CA GLN A 243 12.67 -0.60 -10.27
C GLN A 243 13.05 -1.88 -11.02
N LYS A 244 12.62 -3.03 -10.50
CA LYS A 244 12.87 -4.36 -11.05
C LYS A 244 11.84 -4.80 -12.09
N TRP A 245 10.99 -3.89 -12.57
CA TRP A 245 9.93 -4.18 -13.56
C TRP A 245 10.42 -4.99 -14.78
N THR A 246 11.63 -4.69 -15.25
CA THR A 246 12.24 -5.35 -16.42
C THR A 246 12.99 -6.63 -16.08
N GLU A 247 13.09 -7.02 -14.81
CA GLU A 247 13.76 -8.24 -14.40
C GLU A 247 12.90 -9.47 -14.66
N ARG A 248 13.56 -10.59 -15.00
CA ARG A 248 12.88 -11.86 -15.22
C ARG A 248 12.13 -12.32 -13.97
N GLU A 249 12.75 -12.19 -12.80
CA GLU A 249 12.16 -12.62 -11.53
C GLU A 249 10.86 -11.88 -11.22
N PHE A 250 10.80 -10.58 -11.51
CA PHE A 250 9.59 -9.79 -11.38
C PHE A 250 8.49 -10.30 -12.32
N ARG A 251 8.79 -10.47 -13.62
CA ARG A 251 7.80 -10.89 -14.63
C ARG A 251 7.21 -12.28 -14.38
N VAL A 252 8.01 -13.24 -13.91
CA VAL A 252 7.52 -14.62 -13.69
C VAL A 252 6.58 -14.76 -12.50
N ASN A 253 6.58 -13.76 -11.60
CA ASN A 253 5.70 -13.71 -10.43
C ASN A 253 4.40 -12.93 -10.69
N ARG A 254 4.23 -12.37 -11.89
CA ARG A 254 3.02 -11.66 -12.31
C ARG A 254 2.17 -12.48 -13.27
N VAL A 255 0.89 -12.11 -13.36
CA VAL A 255 0.02 -12.54 -14.45
C VAL A 255 0.58 -12.05 -15.79
N ASN A 256 0.20 -12.73 -16.86
CA ASN A 256 0.55 -12.31 -18.20
C ASN A 256 -0.04 -10.91 -18.50
N GLU A 257 0.74 -10.05 -19.15
CA GLU A 257 0.38 -8.66 -19.44
C GLU A 257 -0.83 -8.55 -20.37
N GLN A 258 -0.90 -9.36 -21.44
CA GLN A 258 -2.05 -9.38 -22.34
C GLN A 258 -3.34 -9.72 -21.60
N TRP A 259 -3.30 -10.75 -20.75
CA TRP A 259 -4.45 -11.11 -19.92
C TRP A 259 -4.87 -9.95 -19.01
N LEU A 260 -3.92 -9.21 -18.44
CA LEU A 260 -4.22 -8.07 -17.57
C LEU A 260 -4.88 -6.93 -18.36
N GLN A 261 -4.34 -6.58 -19.53
CA GLN A 261 -4.92 -5.55 -20.40
C GLN A 261 -6.34 -5.91 -20.83
N GLU A 262 -6.57 -7.14 -21.29
CA GLU A 262 -7.91 -7.62 -21.67
C GLU A 262 -8.92 -7.61 -20.52
N THR A 263 -8.46 -7.70 -19.27
CA THR A 263 -9.35 -7.77 -18.10
C THR A 263 -9.67 -6.39 -17.52
N LEU A 264 -8.82 -5.38 -17.75
CA LEU A 264 -9.02 -4.02 -17.25
C LEU A 264 -9.83 -3.13 -18.20
N HIS A 265 -9.99 -3.55 -19.46
CA HIS A 265 -10.76 -2.88 -20.51
C HIS A 265 -12.17 -3.48 -20.67
#